data_AF-A0A1C6G7A7-F1
#
_entry.id   AF-A0A1C6G7A7-F1
#
_cell.length_a   1.000
_cell.length_b   1.000
_cell.length_c   1.000
_cell.angle_alpha   90.00
_cell.angle_beta   90.00
_cell.angle_gamma   90.00
#
_symmetry.space_group_name_H-M   'P 1'
#
loop_
_entity.id
_entity.type
_entity.pdbx_description
1 polymer ?
#
loop_
_entity_poly.entity_id
_entity_poly.type
_entity_poly.pdbx_seq_one_letter_code
_entity_poly.pdbx_strand_id
1 'polypeptide(L)'
;MQRIRKILAIAAISVMTVCTVPVQAENGGASDTIQIQPVTVKKSGFIKEGTKYFFYDKKGNKLKSKWKTIQKRRYYFKADGTAAVGGTKIGKYTYVFDLQGRLLKPSKSKIVQVGKQLYYVNKKGQAIKGFFKIGNKLYRGDIKGRLTKNKTVANVTFNSKGYAKNDLNAKLKMKLMTIISRITTTEMSKSEKLYSCWRYLTSSGNFYYSTYWPDLNKKGWQREVAYNMLTTGGGDCYGFACTFAAMARELGYNPYVVLGRVSGTRDGAADGLTRHGWVMIDGAYYDPEAQFAGWYRGVYGNGSYDINHTISRYIRYAS
;
A
#
# COMPACT_ATOMS: atom_id res chain seq x y z
N MET A 1 -42.75 1.79 -23.68
CA MET A 1 -42.24 2.01 -22.29
C MET A 1 -42.66 0.84 -21.39
N GLN A 2 -41.84 -0.21 -21.26
CA GLN A 2 -42.08 -1.26 -20.27
C GLN A 2 -41.20 -1.03 -19.03
N ARG A 3 -41.81 -0.48 -17.97
CA ARG A 3 -41.22 -0.36 -16.63
C ARG A 3 -41.37 -1.69 -15.90
N ILE A 4 -40.37 -2.56 -15.99
CA ILE A 4 -40.23 -3.70 -15.07
C ILE A 4 -39.62 -3.19 -13.76
N ARG A 5 -40.47 -2.83 -12.79
CA ARG A 5 -40.09 -2.67 -11.38
C ARG A 5 -40.25 -4.03 -10.67
N LYS A 6 -39.19 -4.85 -10.66
CA LYS A 6 -39.14 -6.04 -9.80
C LYS A 6 -38.89 -5.61 -8.34
N ILE A 7 -40.00 -5.48 -7.63
CA ILE A 7 -40.29 -5.82 -6.22
C ILE A 7 -39.06 -6.03 -5.33
N LEU A 8 -38.92 -5.18 -4.32
CA LEU A 8 -38.21 -5.52 -3.08
C LEU A 8 -38.95 -6.70 -2.44
N ALA A 9 -38.39 -7.90 -2.47
CA ALA A 9 -38.78 -8.94 -1.54
C ALA A 9 -38.08 -8.64 -0.20
N ILE A 10 -38.74 -7.85 0.64
CA ILE A 10 -38.49 -7.87 2.08
C ILE A 10 -39.18 -9.14 2.56
N ALA A 11 -38.43 -10.23 2.75
CA ALA A 11 -38.99 -11.48 3.25
C ALA A 11 -39.44 -11.26 4.71
N ALA A 12 -40.74 -11.19 4.93
CA ALA A 12 -41.37 -11.22 6.25
C ALA A 12 -41.07 -12.56 6.92
N ILE A 13 -40.64 -12.52 8.18
CA ILE A 13 -40.60 -13.68 9.06
C ILE A 13 -41.95 -13.70 9.77
N SER A 14 -42.84 -14.62 9.39
CA SER A 14 -44.04 -14.91 10.20
C SER A 14 -43.69 -16.09 11.12
N VAL A 15 -43.68 -15.84 12.43
CA VAL A 15 -43.64 -16.89 13.44
C VAL A 15 -45.10 -17.17 13.80
N MET A 16 -45.67 -18.27 13.34
CA MET A 16 -46.99 -18.69 13.83
C MET A 16 -46.82 -19.42 15.16
N THR A 17 -47.42 -18.86 16.20
CA THR A 17 -47.65 -19.52 17.49
C THR A 17 -48.60 -20.70 17.28
N VAL A 18 -48.28 -21.86 17.84
CA VAL A 18 -49.10 -23.07 17.75
C VAL A 18 -50.30 -22.91 18.68
N CYS A 19 -51.51 -22.75 18.12
CA CYS A 19 -52.76 -22.94 18.85
C CYS A 19 -53.33 -24.31 18.43
N THR A 20 -53.23 -25.30 19.31
CA THR A 20 -53.97 -26.55 19.17
C THR A 20 -55.41 -26.31 19.63
N VAL A 21 -56.38 -26.43 18.73
CA VAL A 21 -57.81 -26.42 19.09
C VAL A 21 -58.27 -27.87 19.08
N PRO A 22 -58.66 -28.47 20.22
CA PRO A 22 -59.27 -29.80 20.21
C PRO A 22 -60.67 -29.69 19.60
N VAL A 23 -60.98 -30.55 18.62
CA VAL A 23 -62.33 -30.76 18.12
C VAL A 23 -62.85 -32.05 18.75
N GLN A 24 -63.95 -31.95 19.49
CA GLN A 24 -64.60 -33.07 20.14
C GLN A 24 -65.84 -33.43 19.33
N ALA A 25 -65.84 -34.60 18.70
CA ALA A 25 -67.01 -35.15 18.02
C ALA A 25 -67.78 -36.04 18.99
N GLU A 26 -69.09 -35.79 19.15
CA GLU A 26 -70.01 -36.73 19.77
C GLU A 26 -70.24 -37.91 18.82
N ASN A 27 -70.16 -39.12 19.37
CA ASN A 27 -70.38 -40.45 18.75
C ASN A 27 -69.18 -41.08 18.02
N GLY A 28 -68.35 -41.79 18.80
CA GLY A 28 -68.03 -43.21 18.55
C GLY A 28 -67.17 -43.61 17.34
N GLY A 29 -66.58 -42.67 16.59
CA GLY A 29 -65.61 -42.96 15.53
C GLY A 29 -64.23 -42.40 15.88
N ALA A 30 -63.17 -43.11 15.50
CA ALA A 30 -61.77 -42.77 15.81
C ALA A 30 -61.45 -41.27 15.64
N SER A 31 -60.79 -40.69 16.66
CA SER A 31 -60.26 -39.33 16.62
C SER A 31 -59.11 -39.27 15.62
N ASP A 32 -59.37 -38.78 14.41
CA ASP A 32 -58.31 -38.41 13.48
C ASP A 32 -57.65 -37.11 13.95
N THR A 33 -56.55 -37.26 14.71
CA THR A 33 -55.65 -36.15 15.00
C THR A 33 -54.99 -35.67 13.71
N ILE A 34 -55.38 -34.50 13.20
CA ILE A 34 -54.68 -33.82 12.10
C ILE A 34 -53.33 -33.31 12.62
N GLN A 35 -52.25 -34.02 12.32
CA GLN A 35 -50.87 -33.60 12.56
C GLN A 35 -50.49 -32.49 11.56
N ILE A 36 -50.64 -31.23 11.96
CA ILE A 36 -50.12 -30.10 11.16
C ILE A 36 -48.59 -30.10 11.29
N GLN A 37 -47.89 -30.63 10.29
CA GLN A 37 -46.42 -30.56 10.26
C GLN A 37 -45.98 -29.08 10.21
N PRO A 38 -45.01 -28.66 11.05
CA PRO A 38 -44.49 -27.30 10.97
C PRO A 38 -43.80 -27.11 9.62
N VAL A 39 -44.42 -26.32 8.74
CA VAL A 39 -43.80 -25.92 7.47
C VAL A 39 -42.58 -25.07 7.81
N THR A 40 -41.40 -25.67 7.69
CA THR A 40 -40.14 -24.95 7.90
C THR A 40 -39.97 -23.98 6.74
N VAL A 41 -40.33 -22.71 6.92
CA VAL A 41 -40.16 -21.68 5.88
C VAL A 41 -38.67 -21.45 5.66
N LYS A 42 -38.13 -22.00 4.55
CA LYS A 42 -36.72 -21.86 4.18
C LYS A 42 -36.45 -20.42 3.73
N LYS A 43 -35.47 -19.78 4.36
CA LYS A 43 -34.98 -18.45 3.98
C LYS A 43 -34.48 -18.48 2.53
N SER A 44 -34.84 -17.48 1.72
CA SER A 44 -34.35 -17.35 0.35
C SER A 44 -34.13 -15.88 -0.02
N GLY A 45 -33.16 -15.62 -0.91
CA GLY A 45 -32.87 -14.26 -1.38
C GLY A 45 -31.96 -13.44 -0.45
N PHE A 46 -31.95 -12.12 -0.65
CA PHE A 46 -31.08 -11.18 0.09
C PHE A 46 -31.74 -10.75 1.39
N ILE A 47 -31.17 -11.14 2.52
CA ILE A 47 -31.78 -10.97 3.84
C ILE A 47 -30.82 -10.23 4.76
N LYS A 48 -31.36 -9.31 5.56
CA LYS A 48 -30.64 -8.66 6.67
C LYS A 48 -30.95 -9.41 7.96
N GLU A 49 -29.93 -9.87 8.66
CA GLU A 49 -30.05 -10.49 9.99
C GLU A 49 -29.20 -9.69 10.97
N GLY A 50 -29.86 -9.01 11.92
CA GLY A 50 -29.21 -8.00 12.77
C GLY A 50 -28.56 -6.89 11.93
N THR A 51 -27.25 -6.70 12.07
CA THR A 51 -26.47 -5.71 11.31
C THR A 51 -25.83 -6.27 10.03
N LYS A 52 -25.99 -7.57 9.75
CA LYS A 52 -25.30 -8.26 8.66
C LYS A 52 -26.27 -8.61 7.54
N TYR A 53 -25.75 -8.69 6.31
CA TYR A 53 -26.52 -9.10 5.14
C TYR A 53 -26.06 -10.46 4.65
N PHE A 54 -26.99 -11.28 4.17
CA PHE A 54 -26.79 -12.64 3.67
C PHE A 54 -27.53 -12.81 2.35
N PHE A 55 -27.14 -13.81 1.56
CA PHE A 55 -27.93 -14.27 0.42
C PHE A 55 -28.14 -15.77 0.54
N TYR A 56 -29.40 -16.20 0.50
CA TYR A 56 -29.79 -17.60 0.57
C TYR A 56 -30.25 -18.08 -0.82
N ASP A 57 -29.83 -19.27 -1.22
CA ASP A 57 -30.38 -19.92 -2.42
C ASP A 57 -31.82 -20.42 -2.18
N LYS A 58 -32.45 -20.98 -3.22
CA LYS A 58 -33.82 -21.51 -3.12
C LYS A 58 -33.94 -22.70 -2.15
N LYS A 59 -32.84 -23.35 -1.80
CA LYS A 59 -32.78 -24.50 -0.88
C LYS A 59 -32.54 -24.07 0.57
N GLY A 60 -32.33 -22.78 0.83
CA GLY A 60 -32.03 -22.25 2.17
C GLY A 60 -30.54 -22.19 2.51
N ASN A 61 -29.64 -22.43 1.55
CA ASN A 61 -28.20 -22.40 1.81
C ASN A 61 -27.63 -20.99 1.63
N LYS A 62 -26.73 -20.58 2.53
CA LYS A 62 -26.00 -19.31 2.41
C LYS A 62 -25.04 -19.34 1.22
N LEU A 63 -25.09 -18.31 0.39
CA LEU A 63 -24.07 -18.03 -0.61
C LEU A 63 -22.78 -17.63 0.11
N LYS A 64 -21.68 -18.33 -0.17
CA LYS A 64 -20.38 -18.13 0.48
C LYS A 64 -19.29 -17.95 -0.58
N SER A 65 -18.29 -17.13 -0.23
CA SER A 65 -17.08 -16.85 -1.04
C SER A 65 -17.35 -16.46 -2.50
N LYS A 66 -18.47 -15.80 -2.80
CA LYS A 66 -18.94 -15.54 -4.17
C LYS A 66 -19.46 -14.11 -4.35
N TRP A 67 -19.27 -13.60 -5.56
CA TRP A 67 -19.86 -12.35 -6.01
C TRP A 67 -21.34 -12.56 -6.39
N LYS A 68 -22.18 -11.56 -6.11
CA LYS A 68 -23.56 -11.52 -6.59
C LYS A 68 -23.96 -10.09 -6.93
N THR A 69 -24.70 -9.94 -8.03
CA THR A 69 -25.37 -8.69 -8.37
C THR A 69 -26.83 -8.78 -7.96
N ILE A 70 -27.29 -7.80 -7.17
CA ILE A 70 -28.65 -7.71 -6.64
C ILE A 70 -29.10 -6.27 -6.88
N GLN A 71 -30.19 -6.09 -7.63
CA GLN A 71 -30.74 -4.76 -7.98
C GLN A 71 -29.66 -3.78 -8.51
N LYS A 72 -28.87 -4.22 -9.49
CA LYS A 72 -27.76 -3.46 -10.11
C LYS A 72 -26.60 -3.10 -9.15
N ARG A 73 -26.63 -3.53 -7.89
CA ARG A 73 -25.56 -3.38 -6.91
C ARG A 73 -24.78 -4.68 -6.79
N ARG A 74 -23.46 -4.59 -6.67
CA ARG A 74 -22.57 -5.75 -6.59
C ARG A 74 -22.14 -5.98 -5.15
N TYR A 75 -22.21 -7.22 -4.70
CA TYR A 75 -21.89 -7.68 -3.34
C TYR A 75 -20.89 -8.83 -3.43
N TYR A 76 -20.09 -9.01 -2.38
CA TYR A 76 -19.31 -10.23 -2.18
C TYR A 76 -19.72 -10.84 -0.85
N PHE A 77 -20.09 -12.12 -0.86
CA PHE A 77 -20.38 -12.86 0.37
C PHE A 77 -19.13 -13.61 0.80
N LYS A 78 -18.68 -13.38 2.03
CA LYS A 78 -17.48 -13.98 2.62
C LYS A 78 -17.69 -15.47 2.90
N ALA A 79 -16.66 -16.15 3.41
CA ALA A 79 -16.72 -17.57 3.76
C ALA A 79 -17.79 -17.88 4.83
N ASP A 80 -18.05 -16.94 5.74
CA ASP A 80 -19.11 -17.01 6.75
C ASP A 80 -20.54 -16.75 6.19
N GLY A 81 -20.65 -16.45 4.89
CA GLY A 81 -21.91 -16.13 4.21
C GLY A 81 -22.39 -14.69 4.39
N THR A 82 -21.70 -13.87 5.17
CA THR A 82 -22.05 -12.46 5.36
C THR A 82 -21.52 -11.61 4.21
N ALA A 83 -22.26 -10.57 3.83
CA ALA A 83 -21.80 -9.59 2.85
C ALA A 83 -20.56 -8.84 3.38
N ALA A 84 -19.57 -8.67 2.51
CA ALA A 84 -18.36 -7.91 2.79
C ALA A 84 -18.68 -6.43 3.01
N VAL A 85 -18.04 -5.81 4.01
CA VAL A 85 -18.15 -4.37 4.33
C VAL A 85 -16.75 -3.77 4.46
N GLY A 86 -16.60 -2.47 4.19
CA GLY A 86 -15.30 -1.80 4.22
C GLY A 86 -14.29 -2.40 3.24
N GLY A 87 -13.00 -2.25 3.53
CA GLY A 87 -11.93 -2.84 2.73
C GLY A 87 -11.79 -4.36 2.96
N THR A 88 -12.08 -5.16 1.93
CA THR A 88 -12.03 -6.63 1.98
C THR A 88 -11.11 -7.16 0.86
N LYS A 89 -10.12 -7.99 1.24
CA LYS A 89 -9.23 -8.66 0.27
C LYS A 89 -9.98 -9.78 -0.43
N ILE A 90 -10.01 -9.74 -1.76
CA ILE A 90 -10.62 -10.75 -2.63
C ILE A 90 -9.64 -11.02 -3.76
N GLY A 91 -9.02 -12.20 -3.75
CA GLY A 91 -7.86 -12.50 -4.60
C GLY A 91 -6.70 -11.52 -4.34
N LYS A 92 -6.14 -10.95 -5.42
CA LYS A 92 -5.03 -9.99 -5.34
C LYS A 92 -5.43 -8.59 -4.89
N TYR A 93 -6.71 -8.24 -4.96
CA TYR A 93 -7.18 -6.87 -4.74
C TYR A 93 -7.90 -6.71 -3.41
N THR A 94 -7.89 -5.47 -2.89
CA THR A 94 -8.77 -5.08 -1.79
C THR A 94 -9.91 -4.26 -2.36
N TYR A 95 -11.14 -4.75 -2.24
CA TYR A 95 -12.35 -4.07 -2.69
C TYR A 95 -13.00 -3.32 -1.52
N VAL A 96 -13.62 -2.18 -1.80
CA VAL A 96 -14.28 -1.36 -0.77
C VAL A 96 -15.78 -1.43 -0.91
N PHE A 97 -16.45 -1.87 0.14
CA PHE A 97 -17.89 -1.96 0.25
C PHE A 97 -18.39 -0.95 1.28
N ASP A 98 -19.60 -0.42 1.11
CA ASP A 98 -20.24 0.38 2.16
C ASP A 98 -20.74 -0.50 3.32
N LEU A 99 -21.40 0.13 4.31
CA LEU A 99 -21.91 -0.56 5.49
C LEU A 99 -23.11 -1.48 5.19
N GLN A 100 -23.72 -1.37 4.01
CA GLN A 100 -24.77 -2.28 3.52
C GLN A 100 -24.21 -3.39 2.61
N GLY A 101 -22.89 -3.43 2.44
CA GLY A 101 -22.18 -4.42 1.64
C GLY A 101 -22.20 -4.17 0.13
N ARG A 102 -22.60 -2.98 -0.31
CA ARG A 102 -22.60 -2.61 -1.73
C ARG A 102 -21.18 -2.19 -2.12
N LEU A 103 -20.66 -2.76 -3.20
CA LEU A 103 -19.37 -2.40 -3.76
C LEU A 103 -19.38 -0.93 -4.20
N LEU A 104 -18.44 -0.14 -3.68
CA LEU A 104 -18.27 1.26 -4.04
C LEU A 104 -17.49 1.36 -5.37
N LYS A 105 -18.18 1.71 -6.46
CA LYS A 105 -17.58 1.95 -7.79
C LYS A 105 -17.76 3.42 -8.19
N PRO A 106 -16.89 4.34 -7.76
CA PRO A 106 -17.01 5.74 -8.13
C PRO A 106 -16.69 5.97 -9.62
N SER A 107 -17.27 7.00 -10.23
CA SER A 107 -17.04 7.36 -11.65
C SER A 107 -15.61 7.82 -11.94
N LYS A 108 -14.95 8.41 -10.94
CA LYS A 108 -13.53 8.78 -10.91
C LYS A 108 -12.91 8.31 -9.59
N SER A 109 -11.61 8.03 -9.60
CA SER A 109 -10.91 7.61 -8.39
C SER A 109 -11.01 8.69 -7.32
N LYS A 110 -11.47 8.35 -6.11
CA LYS A 110 -11.69 9.34 -5.04
C LYS A 110 -11.52 8.75 -3.65
N ILE A 111 -11.34 9.63 -2.68
CA ILE A 111 -11.40 9.25 -1.27
C ILE A 111 -12.88 9.03 -0.92
N VAL A 112 -13.17 7.91 -0.26
CA VAL A 112 -14.49 7.57 0.28
C VAL A 112 -14.37 7.23 1.76
N GLN A 113 -15.39 7.58 2.53
CA GLN A 113 -15.50 7.22 3.93
C GLN A 113 -16.46 6.05 4.10
N VAL A 114 -16.02 5.02 4.83
CA VAL A 114 -16.87 3.90 5.25
C VAL A 114 -16.69 3.72 6.76
N GLY A 115 -17.73 4.05 7.52
CA GLY A 115 -17.64 4.18 8.98
C GLY A 115 -16.58 5.23 9.37
N LYS A 116 -15.65 4.85 10.24
CA LYS A 116 -14.54 5.72 10.69
C LYS A 116 -13.30 5.69 9.78
N GLN A 117 -13.34 4.88 8.71
CA GLN A 117 -12.19 4.60 7.86
C GLN A 117 -12.31 5.33 6.52
N LEU A 118 -11.17 5.80 6.01
CA LEU A 118 -11.06 6.41 4.68
C LEU A 118 -10.36 5.44 3.73
N TYR A 119 -10.73 5.48 2.45
CA TYR A 119 -10.13 4.66 1.39
C TYR A 119 -9.98 5.50 0.13
N TYR A 120 -8.87 5.37 -0.60
CA TYR A 120 -8.78 5.89 -1.96
C TYR A 120 -9.13 4.78 -2.94
N VAL A 121 -10.25 4.94 -3.66
CA VAL A 121 -10.90 3.85 -4.42
C VAL A 121 -10.93 4.19 -5.89
N ASN A 122 -10.49 3.26 -6.73
CA ASN A 122 -10.51 3.39 -8.19
C ASN A 122 -11.90 3.08 -8.79
N LYS A 123 -12.08 3.29 -10.10
CA LYS A 123 -13.35 3.04 -10.82
C LYS A 123 -13.85 1.58 -10.75
N LYS A 124 -12.95 0.63 -10.49
CA LYS A 124 -13.26 -0.80 -10.33
C LYS A 124 -13.67 -1.16 -8.89
N GLY A 125 -13.66 -0.20 -7.97
CA GLY A 125 -13.99 -0.38 -6.56
C GLY A 125 -12.85 -0.95 -5.73
N GLN A 126 -11.61 -0.87 -6.23
CA GLN A 126 -10.42 -1.38 -5.55
C GLN A 126 -9.75 -0.24 -4.79
N ALA A 127 -9.36 -0.50 -3.54
CA ALA A 127 -8.56 0.42 -2.74
C ALA A 127 -7.11 0.42 -3.23
N ILE A 128 -6.52 1.62 -3.32
CA ILE A 128 -5.09 1.78 -3.54
C ILE A 128 -4.35 1.55 -2.23
N LYS A 129 -3.33 0.70 -2.27
CA LYS A 129 -2.47 0.34 -1.13
C LYS A 129 -1.06 0.90 -1.33
N GLY A 130 -0.27 0.94 -0.26
CA GLY A 130 1.07 1.53 -0.30
C GLY A 130 1.01 3.05 -0.38
N PHE A 131 2.16 3.69 -0.63
CA PHE A 131 2.25 5.13 -0.79
C PHE A 131 1.75 5.55 -2.18
N PHE A 132 0.99 6.64 -2.27
CA PHE A 132 0.53 7.21 -3.53
C PHE A 132 0.28 8.72 -3.41
N LYS A 133 0.32 9.42 -4.53
CA LYS A 133 0.07 10.87 -4.61
C LYS A 133 -1.36 11.16 -5.08
N ILE A 134 -1.98 12.19 -4.50
CA ILE A 134 -3.16 12.84 -5.07
C ILE A 134 -2.85 14.34 -5.10
N GLY A 135 -2.61 14.89 -6.30
CA GLY A 135 -2.01 16.22 -6.43
C GLY A 135 -0.68 16.32 -5.68
N ASN A 136 -0.49 17.38 -4.91
CA ASN A 136 0.71 17.62 -4.11
C ASN A 136 0.68 16.98 -2.71
N LYS A 137 -0.24 16.04 -2.46
CA LYS A 137 -0.38 15.36 -1.16
C LYS A 137 0.01 13.89 -1.29
N LEU A 138 0.83 13.42 -0.35
CA LEU A 138 1.21 12.04 -0.20
C LEU A 138 0.24 11.31 0.76
N TYR A 139 -0.27 10.17 0.33
CA TYR A 139 -1.16 9.30 1.11
C TYR A 139 -0.54 7.90 1.22
N ARG A 140 -1.06 7.10 2.15
CA ARG A 140 -0.74 5.68 2.23
C ARG A 140 -1.96 4.84 2.59
N GLY A 141 -2.28 3.86 1.75
CA GLY A 141 -3.25 2.81 2.06
C GLY A 141 -2.58 1.62 2.73
N ASP A 142 -3.12 1.14 3.84
CA ASP A 142 -2.63 -0.07 4.50
C ASP A 142 -3.00 -1.35 3.74
N ILE A 143 -2.71 -2.53 4.30
CA ILE A 143 -3.02 -3.82 3.65
C ILE A 143 -4.52 -4.06 3.43
N LYS A 144 -5.37 -3.43 4.25
CA LYS A 144 -6.83 -3.42 4.13
C LYS A 144 -7.33 -2.22 3.31
N GLY A 145 -6.44 -1.45 2.69
CA GLY A 145 -6.76 -0.28 1.87
C GLY A 145 -7.15 0.97 2.65
N ARG A 146 -7.06 0.96 3.99
CA ARG A 146 -7.42 2.10 4.83
C ARG A 146 -6.34 3.17 4.75
N LEU A 147 -6.72 4.43 4.62
CA LEU A 147 -5.76 5.53 4.66
C LEU A 147 -5.13 5.63 6.05
N THR A 148 -3.81 5.75 6.08
CA THR A 148 -3.03 5.94 7.30
C THR A 148 -3.30 7.34 7.86
N LYS A 149 -3.64 7.45 9.15
CA LYS A 149 -3.89 8.71 9.85
C LYS A 149 -3.17 8.70 11.20
N ASN A 150 -2.76 9.88 11.68
CA ASN A 150 -2.15 10.09 13.00
C ASN A 150 -1.05 9.07 13.34
N LYS A 151 -0.19 8.76 12.36
CA LYS A 151 0.83 7.71 12.50
C LYS A 151 2.02 8.01 11.60
N THR A 152 3.21 7.63 12.04
CA THR A 152 4.41 7.61 11.22
C THR A 152 4.64 6.21 10.65
N VAL A 153 4.90 6.13 9.36
CA VAL A 153 5.25 4.88 8.66
C VAL A 153 6.36 5.17 7.67
N ALA A 154 7.45 4.42 7.75
CA ALA A 154 8.64 4.62 6.91
C ALA A 154 9.10 6.10 6.90
N ASN A 155 9.31 6.67 8.09
CA ASN A 155 9.70 8.06 8.37
C ASN A 155 8.71 9.14 7.89
N VAL A 156 7.61 8.77 7.24
CA VAL A 156 6.57 9.71 6.79
C VAL A 156 5.45 9.77 7.82
N THR A 157 5.21 10.96 8.35
CA THR A 157 4.16 11.21 9.36
C THR A 157 2.86 11.65 8.71
N PHE A 158 1.75 10.96 8.99
CA PHE A 158 0.42 11.26 8.46
C PHE A 158 -0.43 12.02 9.48
N ASN A 159 -1.17 13.04 9.01
CA ASN A 159 -2.06 13.84 9.84
C ASN A 159 -3.45 13.19 10.02
N SER A 160 -4.35 13.89 10.73
CA SER A 160 -5.72 13.45 11.02
C SER A 160 -6.62 13.34 9.79
N LYS A 161 -6.28 14.07 8.71
CA LYS A 161 -6.97 14.04 7.41
C LYS A 161 -6.46 12.91 6.50
N GLY A 162 -5.39 12.22 6.88
CA GLY A 162 -4.86 11.02 6.21
C GLY A 162 -3.80 11.24 5.13
N TYR A 163 -3.33 12.47 4.93
CA TYR A 163 -2.16 12.76 4.11
C TYR A 163 -0.94 13.08 4.97
N ALA A 164 0.25 12.92 4.38
CA ALA A 164 1.52 13.20 5.03
C ALA A 164 1.64 14.68 5.41
N LYS A 165 2.32 14.96 6.53
CA LYS A 165 2.81 16.30 6.85
C LYS A 165 3.74 16.78 5.74
N ASN A 166 3.80 18.09 5.51
CA ASN A 166 4.67 18.69 4.50
C ASN A 166 6.10 18.89 5.03
N ASP A 167 6.75 17.80 5.42
CA ASP A 167 8.12 17.78 5.97
C ASP A 167 9.14 17.20 4.97
N LEU A 168 10.42 17.23 5.34
CA LEU A 168 11.53 16.73 4.53
C LEU A 168 11.30 15.27 4.07
N ASN A 169 10.84 14.40 4.97
CA ASN A 169 10.66 12.98 4.66
C ASN A 169 9.54 12.76 3.64
N ALA A 170 8.43 13.48 3.77
CA ALA A 170 7.35 13.43 2.80
C ALA A 170 7.77 13.98 1.43
N LYS A 171 8.52 15.10 1.41
CA LYS A 171 9.05 15.70 0.18
C LYS A 171 10.02 14.76 -0.53
N LEU A 172 10.98 14.19 0.20
CA LEU A 172 11.92 13.20 -0.32
C LEU A 172 11.19 11.97 -0.87
N LYS A 173 10.25 11.41 -0.11
CA LYS A 173 9.42 10.26 -0.56
C LYS A 173 8.70 10.56 -1.87
N MET A 174 8.05 11.72 -1.98
CA MET A 174 7.37 12.13 -3.21
C MET A 174 8.33 12.32 -4.39
N LYS A 175 9.52 12.88 -4.15
CA LYS A 175 10.55 13.11 -5.17
C LYS A 175 11.09 11.78 -5.70
N LEU A 176 11.47 10.86 -4.81
CA LEU A 176 11.92 9.50 -5.15
C LEU A 176 10.85 8.75 -5.94
N MET A 177 9.61 8.71 -5.45
CA MET A 177 8.52 8.04 -6.15
C MET A 177 8.32 8.59 -7.57
N THR A 178 8.42 9.91 -7.74
CA THR A 178 8.23 10.56 -9.05
C THR A 178 9.39 10.27 -10.00
N ILE A 179 10.63 10.25 -9.52
CA ILE A 179 11.80 9.92 -10.33
C ILE A 179 11.77 8.44 -10.73
N ILE A 180 11.62 7.55 -9.74
CA ILE A 180 11.66 6.11 -9.96
C ILE A 180 10.54 5.67 -10.92
N SER A 181 9.33 6.25 -10.81
CA SER A 181 8.24 5.93 -11.74
C SER A 181 8.51 6.37 -13.19
N ARG A 182 9.42 7.32 -13.42
CA ARG A 182 9.79 7.78 -14.77
C ARG A 182 10.89 6.94 -15.40
N ILE A 183 11.79 6.39 -14.58
CA ILE A 183 12.96 5.64 -15.04
C ILE A 183 12.78 4.12 -14.93
N THR A 184 11.61 3.65 -14.49
CA THR A 184 11.31 2.22 -14.31
C THR A 184 9.88 1.86 -14.75
N THR A 185 9.64 0.56 -14.96
CA THR A 185 8.31 0.03 -15.28
C THR A 185 7.87 -1.05 -14.27
N THR A 186 6.61 -1.51 -14.37
CA THR A 186 6.09 -2.55 -13.48
C THR A 186 6.68 -3.93 -13.74
N GLU A 187 7.18 -4.17 -14.95
CA GLU A 187 7.72 -5.44 -15.44
C GLU A 187 9.17 -5.64 -14.99
N MET A 188 9.92 -4.55 -14.79
CA MET A 188 11.29 -4.61 -14.29
C MET A 188 11.36 -5.28 -12.90
N SER A 189 12.31 -6.19 -12.76
CA SER A 189 12.77 -6.78 -11.51
C SER A 189 13.34 -5.71 -10.57
N LYS A 190 13.54 -6.10 -9.31
CA LYS A 190 14.07 -5.20 -8.28
C LYS A 190 15.50 -4.74 -8.61
N SER A 191 16.33 -5.59 -9.22
CA SER A 191 17.72 -5.29 -9.59
C SER A 191 17.79 -4.40 -10.83
N GLU A 192 16.95 -4.64 -11.84
CA GLU A 192 16.84 -3.76 -13.02
C GLU A 192 16.43 -2.34 -12.61
N LYS A 193 15.47 -2.21 -11.68
CA LYS A 193 15.08 -0.91 -11.12
C LYS A 193 16.23 -0.20 -10.39
N LEU A 194 17.03 -0.96 -9.64
CA LEU A 194 18.20 -0.42 -8.96
C LEU A 194 19.24 0.07 -9.98
N TYR A 195 19.43 -0.68 -11.07
CA TYR A 195 20.34 -0.28 -12.14
C TYR A 195 19.85 0.95 -12.90
N SER A 196 18.54 1.10 -13.14
CA SER A 196 18.00 2.35 -13.67
C SER A 196 18.28 3.54 -12.75
N CYS A 197 18.19 3.36 -11.42
CA CYS A 197 18.54 4.40 -10.45
C CYS A 197 20.02 4.76 -10.50
N TRP A 198 20.89 3.75 -10.64
CA TRP A 198 22.33 3.95 -10.85
C TRP A 198 22.61 4.78 -12.09
N ARG A 199 22.10 4.36 -13.26
CA ARG A 199 22.28 5.08 -14.52
C ARG A 199 21.76 6.51 -14.49
N TYR A 200 20.62 6.72 -13.81
CA TYR A 200 20.06 8.06 -13.64
C TYR A 200 20.99 8.96 -12.82
N LEU A 201 21.52 8.42 -11.71
CA LEU A 201 22.38 9.17 -10.80
C LEU A 201 23.78 9.42 -11.37
N THR A 202 24.34 8.48 -12.13
CA THR A 202 25.70 8.57 -12.68
C THR A 202 25.75 9.25 -14.05
N SER A 203 24.71 9.98 -14.44
CA SER A 203 24.63 10.70 -15.72
C SER A 203 24.86 12.20 -15.53
N SER A 204 25.84 12.75 -16.25
CA SER A 204 26.17 14.19 -16.26
C SER A 204 25.06 15.08 -16.80
N GLY A 205 24.08 14.52 -17.52
CA GLY A 205 22.89 15.26 -17.96
C GLY A 205 21.89 15.55 -16.83
N ASN A 206 21.99 14.85 -15.69
CA ASN A 206 21.05 14.99 -14.57
C ASN A 206 21.67 15.67 -13.33
N PHE A 207 22.98 15.54 -13.15
CA PHE A 207 23.69 15.98 -11.95
C PHE A 207 25.03 16.62 -12.29
N TYR A 208 25.53 17.44 -11.38
CA TYR A 208 26.86 18.04 -11.42
C TYR A 208 27.54 17.93 -10.05
N TYR A 209 28.87 17.99 -10.05
CA TYR A 209 29.63 17.99 -8.81
C TYR A 209 29.54 19.35 -8.13
N SER A 210 29.19 19.38 -6.85
CA SER A 210 29.20 20.59 -6.03
C SER A 210 29.59 20.27 -4.61
N THR A 211 30.54 21.03 -4.05
CA THR A 211 30.99 20.83 -2.67
C THR A 211 29.87 21.22 -1.69
N TYR A 212 29.39 20.25 -0.92
CA TYR A 212 28.44 20.45 0.16
C TYR A 212 28.89 19.63 1.36
N TRP A 213 29.14 20.27 2.51
CA TRP A 213 29.61 19.59 3.71
C TRP A 213 28.46 19.38 4.69
N PRO A 214 27.79 18.20 4.71
CA PRO A 214 26.75 17.94 5.70
C PRO A 214 27.33 17.83 7.11
N ASP A 215 26.54 18.24 8.10
CA ASP A 215 26.78 17.83 9.49
C ASP A 215 26.49 16.32 9.63
N LEU A 216 27.55 15.53 9.61
CA LEU A 216 27.50 14.06 9.68
C LEU A 216 26.99 13.54 11.04
N ASN A 217 26.81 14.40 12.05
CA ASN A 217 26.27 14.07 13.37
C ASN A 217 24.78 14.44 13.51
N LYS A 218 24.26 15.30 12.62
CA LYS A 218 22.85 15.68 12.61
C LYS A 218 21.93 14.50 12.28
N LYS A 219 20.95 14.22 13.14
CA LYS A 219 19.99 13.13 12.92
C LYS A 219 19.26 13.31 11.57
N GLY A 220 19.44 12.33 10.67
CA GLY A 220 18.75 12.30 9.38
C GLY A 220 19.38 13.16 8.28
N TRP A 221 20.62 13.63 8.46
CA TRP A 221 21.36 14.40 7.46
C TRP A 221 21.39 13.71 6.09
N GLN A 222 21.41 12.37 6.04
CA GLN A 222 21.43 11.63 4.78
C GLN A 222 20.20 11.91 3.91
N ARG A 223 19.03 12.10 4.55
CA ARG A 223 17.78 12.40 3.85
C ARG A 223 17.75 13.84 3.35
N GLU A 224 18.37 14.75 4.09
CA GLU A 224 18.51 16.16 3.70
C GLU A 224 19.42 16.29 2.49
N VAL A 225 20.60 15.67 2.55
CA VAL A 225 21.56 15.58 1.46
C VAL A 225 20.94 14.98 0.20
N ALA A 226 20.27 13.82 0.33
CA ALA A 226 19.60 13.18 -0.80
C ALA A 226 18.50 14.07 -1.40
N TYR A 227 17.70 14.72 -0.56
CA TYR A 227 16.63 15.61 -1.03
C TYR A 227 17.19 16.84 -1.76
N ASN A 228 18.26 17.44 -1.22
CA ASN A 228 18.92 18.61 -1.77
C ASN A 228 19.50 18.28 -3.14
N MET A 229 20.30 17.21 -3.26
CA MET A 229 20.88 16.80 -4.54
C MET A 229 19.82 16.50 -5.60
N LEU A 230 18.75 15.78 -5.25
CA LEU A 230 17.62 15.54 -6.16
C LEU A 230 16.87 16.82 -6.58
N THR A 231 17.06 17.92 -5.87
CA THR A 231 16.38 19.20 -6.09
C THR A 231 17.24 20.19 -6.85
N THR A 232 18.53 20.25 -6.56
CA THR A 232 19.47 21.20 -7.15
C THR A 232 20.26 20.62 -8.32
N GLY A 233 20.37 19.29 -8.39
CA GLY A 233 21.29 18.59 -9.30
C GLY A 233 22.74 18.56 -8.79
N GLY A 234 23.09 19.32 -7.76
CA GLY A 234 24.44 19.42 -7.22
C GLY A 234 24.67 18.46 -6.05
N GLY A 235 25.77 17.73 -6.07
CA GLY A 235 26.19 16.88 -4.95
C GLY A 235 27.68 16.56 -4.94
N ASP A 236 28.18 16.20 -3.77
CA ASP A 236 29.50 15.63 -3.53
C ASP A 236 29.38 14.11 -3.27
N CYS A 237 30.47 13.45 -2.84
CA CYS A 237 30.46 12.02 -2.54
C CYS A 237 29.33 11.60 -1.58
N TYR A 238 29.05 12.39 -0.55
CA TYR A 238 27.94 12.15 0.37
C TYR A 238 26.58 12.35 -0.30
N GLY A 239 26.46 13.38 -1.15
CA GLY A 239 25.34 13.60 -2.07
C GLY A 239 24.96 12.35 -2.85
N PHE A 240 25.90 11.87 -3.65
CA PHE A 240 25.72 10.71 -4.52
C PHE A 240 25.39 9.45 -3.69
N ALA A 241 26.16 9.17 -2.64
CA ALA A 241 25.92 7.99 -1.80
C ALA A 241 24.55 8.01 -1.10
N CYS A 242 24.18 9.14 -0.49
CA CYS A 242 22.89 9.28 0.18
C CYS A 242 21.72 9.20 -0.80
N THR A 243 21.87 9.78 -2.00
CA THR A 243 20.84 9.73 -3.04
C THR A 243 20.62 8.32 -3.56
N PHE A 244 21.71 7.57 -3.84
CA PHE A 244 21.61 6.19 -4.27
C PHE A 244 21.00 5.30 -3.18
N ALA A 245 21.44 5.47 -1.92
CA ALA A 245 20.85 4.77 -0.78
C ALA A 245 19.34 5.10 -0.62
N ALA A 246 18.93 6.35 -0.84
CA ALA A 246 17.52 6.74 -0.80
C ALA A 246 16.70 6.04 -1.90
N MET A 247 17.23 5.99 -3.13
CA MET A 247 16.59 5.28 -4.25
C MET A 247 16.50 3.77 -3.99
N ALA A 248 17.58 3.15 -3.54
CA ALA A 248 17.61 1.73 -3.19
C ALA A 248 16.61 1.42 -2.06
N ARG A 249 16.53 2.28 -1.03
CA ARG A 249 15.55 2.11 0.05
C ARG A 249 14.11 2.19 -0.47
N GLU A 250 13.82 3.09 -1.40
CA GLU A 250 12.49 3.22 -2.01
C GLU A 250 12.09 1.96 -2.79
N LEU A 251 13.06 1.30 -3.44
CA LEU A 251 12.90 0.02 -4.11
C LEU A 251 12.81 -1.18 -3.16
N GLY A 252 12.94 -0.95 -1.84
CA GLY A 252 12.82 -1.96 -0.81
C GLY A 252 14.12 -2.68 -0.46
N TYR A 253 15.29 -2.11 -0.77
CA TYR A 253 16.57 -2.60 -0.26
C TYR A 253 16.88 -2.09 1.15
N ASN A 254 17.92 -2.62 1.77
CA ASN A 254 18.45 -2.18 3.07
C ASN A 254 19.86 -1.56 2.91
N PRO A 255 19.98 -0.38 2.29
CA PRO A 255 21.28 0.22 2.04
C PRO A 255 21.91 0.79 3.31
N TYR A 256 23.24 0.76 3.31
CA TYR A 256 24.10 1.52 4.21
C TYR A 256 24.82 2.60 3.42
N VAL A 257 24.86 3.81 3.97
CA VAL A 257 25.83 4.83 3.54
C VAL A 257 27.11 4.56 4.31
N VAL A 258 28.20 4.31 3.61
CA VAL A 258 29.51 4.04 4.19
C VAL A 258 30.31 5.33 4.15
N LEU A 259 30.83 5.73 5.30
CA LEU A 259 31.72 6.88 5.42
C LEU A 259 33.14 6.38 5.59
N GLY A 260 34.06 6.93 4.82
CA GLY A 260 35.46 6.54 4.89
C GLY A 260 36.37 7.55 4.25
N ARG A 261 37.56 7.08 3.90
CA ARG A 261 38.55 7.82 3.11
C ARG A 261 39.05 6.92 1.99
N VAL A 262 39.40 7.50 0.85
CA VAL A 262 40.03 6.82 -0.30
C VAL A 262 41.28 7.57 -0.73
N SER A 263 42.16 6.97 -1.54
CA SER A 263 43.35 7.66 -2.06
C SER A 263 43.02 9.04 -2.65
N GLY A 264 43.70 10.07 -2.18
CA GLY A 264 43.53 11.45 -2.63
C GLY A 264 43.99 12.47 -1.59
N THR A 265 43.98 13.75 -1.96
CA THR A 265 44.51 14.84 -1.12
C THR A 265 43.52 15.99 -0.91
N ARG A 266 42.27 15.83 -1.36
CA ARG A 266 41.29 16.92 -1.44
C ARG A 266 40.91 17.51 -0.08
N ASP A 267 41.05 16.76 1.01
CA ASP A 267 40.77 17.24 2.36
C ASP A 267 42.00 17.74 3.14
N GLY A 268 43.18 17.76 2.50
CA GLY A 268 44.41 18.34 3.05
C GLY A 268 45.09 17.51 4.14
N ALA A 269 44.64 16.28 4.40
CA ALA A 269 45.31 15.40 5.35
C ALA A 269 46.64 14.84 4.79
N ALA A 270 47.60 14.59 5.69
CA ALA A 270 48.92 14.08 5.35
C ALA A 270 48.96 12.55 5.12
N ASP A 271 47.83 11.85 5.22
CA ASP A 271 47.74 10.39 5.14
C ASP A 271 47.62 9.84 3.71
N GLY A 272 47.64 10.73 2.70
CA GLY A 272 47.44 10.36 1.29
C GLY A 272 46.02 9.92 0.97
N LEU A 273 45.07 10.13 1.88
CA LEU A 273 43.66 9.82 1.71
C LEU A 273 42.81 11.10 1.75
N THR A 274 41.60 11.02 1.19
CA THR A 274 40.57 12.06 1.27
C THR A 274 39.25 11.44 1.70
N ARG A 275 38.46 12.20 2.47
CA ARG A 275 37.06 11.85 2.81
C ARG A 275 36.27 11.41 1.57
N HIS A 276 35.51 10.34 1.75
CA HIS A 276 34.65 9.76 0.71
C HIS A 276 33.40 9.10 1.29
N GLY A 277 32.37 8.95 0.46
CA GLY A 277 31.12 8.29 0.80
C GLY A 277 30.67 7.37 -0.34
N TRP A 278 30.33 6.13 0.01
CA TRP A 278 29.81 5.12 -0.92
C TRP A 278 28.66 4.34 -0.30
N VAL A 279 28.11 3.35 -1.01
CA VAL A 279 26.93 2.59 -0.59
C VAL A 279 27.24 1.11 -0.52
N MET A 280 26.69 0.45 0.51
CA MET A 280 26.65 -1.01 0.60
C MET A 280 25.21 -1.48 0.65
N ILE A 281 24.88 -2.52 -0.13
CA ILE A 281 23.56 -3.16 -0.15
C ILE A 281 23.77 -4.66 -0.09
N ASP A 282 23.25 -5.32 0.95
CA ASP A 282 23.27 -6.78 1.11
C ASP A 282 24.67 -7.40 0.90
N GLY A 283 25.72 -6.73 1.39
CA GLY A 283 27.13 -7.15 1.29
C GLY A 283 27.86 -6.69 0.03
N ALA A 284 27.16 -6.13 -0.96
CA ALA A 284 27.75 -5.64 -2.20
C ALA A 284 27.99 -4.13 -2.17
N TYR A 285 29.06 -3.68 -2.84
CA TYR A 285 29.53 -2.29 -2.85
C TYR A 285 29.10 -1.54 -4.11
N TYR A 286 28.81 -0.25 -3.93
CA TYR A 286 28.36 0.66 -4.98
C TYR A 286 28.99 2.04 -4.77
N ASP A 287 29.64 2.59 -5.80
CA ASP A 287 30.26 3.91 -5.73
C ASP A 287 29.73 4.86 -6.82
N PRO A 288 28.58 5.51 -6.58
CA PRO A 288 27.95 6.36 -7.57
C PRO A 288 28.74 7.64 -7.87
N GLU A 289 29.49 8.19 -6.91
CA GLU A 289 30.31 9.38 -7.18
C GLU A 289 31.54 9.01 -7.98
N ALA A 290 32.25 7.93 -7.64
CA ALA A 290 33.41 7.50 -8.41
C ALA A 290 33.05 7.21 -9.86
N GLN A 291 31.91 6.56 -10.08
CA GLN A 291 31.38 6.32 -11.42
C GLN A 291 31.04 7.63 -12.16
N PHE A 292 30.42 8.58 -11.46
CA PHE A 292 30.02 9.86 -12.04
C PHE A 292 31.24 10.71 -12.41
N ALA A 293 32.14 10.93 -11.46
CA ALA A 293 33.34 11.74 -11.60
C ALA A 293 34.40 11.06 -12.48
N GLY A 294 34.33 9.74 -12.64
CA GLY A 294 35.13 8.97 -13.57
C GLY A 294 36.53 8.61 -13.09
N TRP A 295 36.87 8.89 -11.83
CA TRP A 295 38.18 8.55 -11.26
C TRP A 295 38.31 7.07 -10.88
N TYR A 296 37.19 6.35 -10.70
CA TYR A 296 37.15 4.89 -10.62
C TYR A 296 35.77 4.39 -11.06
N ARG A 297 35.71 3.53 -12.07
CA ARG A 297 34.45 3.09 -12.70
C ARG A 297 34.14 1.63 -12.38
N GLY A 298 32.86 1.28 -12.35
CA GLY A 298 32.42 -0.11 -12.29
C GLY A 298 32.17 -0.69 -10.90
N VAL A 299 32.23 0.10 -9.83
CA VAL A 299 31.81 -0.35 -8.49
C VAL A 299 30.29 -0.36 -8.43
N TYR A 300 29.68 -1.44 -8.93
CA TYR A 300 28.24 -1.65 -8.95
C TYR A 300 27.93 -3.12 -8.63
N GLY A 301 27.66 -3.39 -7.35
CA GLY A 301 27.34 -4.73 -6.89
C GLY A 301 28.56 -5.64 -6.68
N ASN A 302 29.75 -5.05 -6.47
CA ASN A 302 30.99 -5.79 -6.27
C ASN A 302 31.01 -6.45 -4.88
N GLY A 303 31.58 -7.66 -4.78
CA GLY A 303 31.74 -8.36 -3.50
C GLY A 303 32.83 -7.77 -2.60
N SER A 304 33.72 -6.96 -3.17
CA SER A 304 34.79 -6.23 -2.49
C SER A 304 34.80 -4.76 -2.93
N TYR A 305 35.52 -3.92 -2.19
CA TYR A 305 35.75 -2.52 -2.52
C TYR A 305 37.23 -2.32 -2.84
N ASP A 306 37.59 -2.54 -4.11
CA ASP A 306 38.98 -2.62 -4.61
C ASP A 306 39.60 -1.24 -4.86
N ILE A 307 39.33 -0.30 -3.97
CA ILE A 307 39.93 1.03 -3.90
C ILE A 307 40.67 1.08 -2.56
N ASN A 308 41.91 1.61 -2.52
CA ASN A 308 42.60 1.80 -1.25
C ASN A 308 41.79 2.74 -0.34
N HIS A 309 41.38 2.25 0.83
CA HIS A 309 40.40 2.94 1.66
C HIS A 309 40.53 2.64 3.15
N THR A 310 39.94 3.52 3.95
CA THR A 310 39.65 3.29 5.38
C THR A 310 38.17 3.51 5.63
N ILE A 311 37.59 2.75 6.57
CA ILE A 311 36.18 2.87 6.93
C ILE A 311 36.06 3.48 8.31
N SER A 312 35.28 4.55 8.41
CA SER A 312 34.97 5.20 9.68
C SER A 312 33.63 4.78 10.25
N ARG A 313 32.60 4.62 9.40
CA ARG A 313 31.23 4.33 9.87
C ARG A 313 30.35 3.71 8.80
N TYR A 314 29.57 2.70 9.20
CA TYR A 314 28.40 2.23 8.44
C TYR A 314 27.14 2.87 8.97
N ILE A 315 26.40 3.58 8.13
CA ILE A 315 25.15 4.22 8.53
C ILE A 315 23.99 3.56 7.81
N ARG A 316 23.17 2.83 8.58
CA ARG A 316 21.95 2.22 8.04
C ARG A 316 21.00 3.32 7.56
N TYR A 317 20.62 3.29 6.29
CA TYR A 317 19.62 4.21 5.74
C TYR A 317 18.21 3.71 6.09
N ALA A 318 17.86 3.83 7.37
CA ALA A 318 16.62 3.31 7.92
C ALA A 318 15.38 4.10 7.45
N SER A 319 14.27 3.37 7.29
CA SER A 319 12.91 3.89 7.15
C SER A 319 12.28 4.19 8.50
#